data_AF-A0A2E7Z054-F1
#
_entry.id   AF-A0A2E7Z054-F1
#
_cell.length_a   1.000
_cell.length_b   1.000
_cell.length_c   1.000
_cell.angle_alpha   90.00
_cell.angle_beta   90.00
_cell.angle_gamma   90.00
#
_symmetry.space_group_name_H-M   'P 1'
#
loop_
_entity.id
_entity.type
_entity.pdbx_description
1 polymer ?
#
loop_
_entity_poly.entity_id
_entity_poly.type
_entity_poly.pdbx_seq_one_letter_code
_entity_poly.pdbx_strand_id
1 'polypeptide(L)'
;MSTSIRDLIITGWAIIFVTTVGVVIFHPSFKGEGMVTTLRVGGFALIATLAGIVLTRFTELIGRSSSRVKKTALVIFVICMLPLIPVALATFGMPWGALIIVTLVYVRWKWALVSSTS
;
A
#
# COMPACT_ATOMS: atom_id res chain seq x y z
N MET A 1 -1.09 20.28 16.26
CA MET A 1 -1.14 19.85 14.85
C MET A 1 -2.10 18.67 14.75
N SER A 2 -3.23 18.82 14.05
CA SER A 2 -4.14 17.68 13.81
C SER A 2 -3.55 16.84 12.67
N THR A 3 -2.97 15.69 12.99
CA THR A 3 -2.50 14.74 11.98
C THR A 3 -3.70 14.21 11.20
N SER A 4 -3.70 14.40 9.88
CA SER A 4 -4.76 13.87 9.02
C SER A 4 -4.67 12.35 8.98
N ILE A 5 -5.81 11.64 9.04
CA ILE A 5 -5.88 10.18 8.88
C ILE A 5 -5.17 9.74 7.58
N ARG A 6 -5.27 10.57 6.53
CA ARG A 6 -4.58 10.38 5.25
C ARG A 6 -3.07 10.28 5.43
N ASP A 7 -2.50 11.21 6.19
CA ASP A 7 -1.05 11.29 6.41
C ASP A 7 -0.59 10.11 7.25
N LEU A 8 -1.38 9.69 8.25
CA LEU A 8 -1.09 8.49 9.04
C LEU A 8 -1.04 7.22 8.18
N ILE A 9 -1.98 7.04 7.25
CA ILE A 9 -2.00 5.88 6.34
C ILE A 9 -0.80 5.91 5.39
N ILE A 10 -0.49 7.08 4.80
CA ILE A 10 0.68 7.24 3.92
C ILE A 10 1.97 6.95 4.67
N THR A 11 2.12 7.48 5.89
CA THR A 11 3.27 7.19 6.75
C THR A 11 3.34 5.71 7.10
N GLY A 12 2.20 5.05 7.36
CA GLY A 12 2.16 3.60 7.58
C GLY A 12 2.74 2.81 6.41
N TRP A 13 2.34 3.12 5.17
CA TRP A 13 2.90 2.50 3.97
C TRP A 13 4.42 2.69 3.86
N ALA A 14 4.90 3.92 4.11
CA ALA A 14 6.33 4.22 4.07
C ALA A 14 7.12 3.46 5.16
N ILE A 15 6.61 3.39 6.39
CA ILE A 15 7.26 2.67 7.50
C ILE A 15 7.38 1.19 7.15
N ILE A 16 6.27 0.54 6.76
CA ILE A 16 6.28 -0.89 6.46
C ILE A 16 7.21 -1.21 5.29
N PHE A 17 7.27 -0.35 4.28
CA PHE A 17 8.23 -0.46 3.20
C PHE A 17 9.69 -0.43 3.70
N VAL A 18 10.05 0.61 4.47
CA VAL A 18 11.42 0.77 5.00
C VAL A 18 11.79 -0.39 5.92
N THR A 19 10.87 -0.85 6.77
CA THR A 19 11.09 -2.02 7.63
C THR A 19 11.30 -3.29 6.79
N THR A 20 10.52 -3.49 5.74
CA THR A 20 10.68 -4.65 4.84
C THR A 20 12.04 -4.64 4.17
N VAL A 21 12.47 -3.49 3.63
CA VAL A 21 13.80 -3.33 3.04
C VAL A 21 14.90 -3.59 4.07
N GLY A 22 14.78 -3.03 5.28
CA GLY A 22 15.73 -3.27 6.36
C GLY A 22 15.85 -4.74 6.74
N VAL A 23 14.73 -5.45 6.85
CA VAL A 23 14.71 -6.89 7.16
C VAL A 23 15.42 -7.68 6.06
N VAL A 24 15.12 -7.40 4.79
CA VAL A 24 15.73 -8.13 3.68
C VAL A 24 17.24 -7.84 3.56
N ILE A 25 17.70 -6.64 3.92
CA ILE A 25 19.13 -6.26 3.87
C ILE A 25 19.90 -6.87 5.06
N PHE A 26 19.35 -6.81 6.26
CA PHE A 26 20.11 -7.08 7.49
C PHE A 26 19.85 -8.47 8.08
N HIS A 27 18.75 -9.14 7.74
CA HIS A 27 18.41 -10.42 8.35
C HIS A 27 19.32 -11.56 7.84
N PRO A 28 19.90 -12.38 8.74
CA PRO A 28 20.87 -13.42 8.37
C PRO A 28 20.38 -14.40 7.30
N SER A 29 19.09 -14.73 7.30
CA SER A 29 18.47 -15.63 6.31
C SER A 29 18.60 -15.16 4.86
N PHE A 30 18.75 -13.85 4.62
CA PHE A 30 18.88 -13.28 3.27
C PHE A 30 20.34 -13.02 2.86
N LYS A 31 21.31 -13.15 3.78
CA LYS A 31 22.73 -12.88 3.47
C LYS A 31 23.30 -13.80 2.40
N GLY A 32 22.75 -15.01 2.26
CA GLY A 32 23.16 -15.99 1.24
C GLY A 32 22.45 -15.86 -0.11
N GLU A 33 21.35 -15.10 -0.20
CA GLU A 33 20.49 -15.05 -1.39
C GLU A 33 20.93 -14.01 -2.43
N GLY A 34 21.93 -13.18 -2.09
CA GLY A 34 22.54 -12.20 -2.98
C GLY A 34 21.68 -10.95 -3.25
N MET A 35 22.34 -9.89 -3.77
CA MET A 35 21.74 -8.57 -3.97
C MET A 35 20.52 -8.56 -4.91
N VAL A 36 20.45 -9.52 -5.84
CA VAL A 36 19.34 -9.65 -6.80
C VAL A 36 18.03 -9.96 -6.09
N THR A 37 18.05 -10.85 -5.10
CA THR A 37 16.86 -11.25 -4.35
C THR A 37 16.35 -10.10 -3.49
N THR A 38 17.27 -9.37 -2.84
CA THR A 38 16.96 -8.14 -2.10
C THR A 38 16.29 -7.09 -2.99
N LEU A 39 16.84 -6.86 -4.19
CA LEU A 39 16.29 -5.89 -5.14
C LEU A 39 14.88 -6.28 -5.61
N ARG A 40 14.66 -7.59 -5.83
CA ARG A 40 13.37 -8.12 -6.29
C ARG A 40 12.30 -7.97 -5.21
N VAL A 41 12.58 -8.40 -3.98
CA VAL A 41 11.63 -8.30 -2.85
C VAL A 41 11.35 -6.83 -2.54
N GLY A 42 12.38 -5.99 -2.50
CA GLY A 42 12.24 -4.54 -2.33
C GLY A 42 11.42 -3.89 -3.44
N GLY A 43 11.67 -4.24 -4.70
CA GLY A 43 10.91 -3.75 -5.85
C GLY A 43 9.43 -4.13 -5.80
N PHE A 44 9.12 -5.37 -5.41
CA PHE A 44 7.74 -5.81 -5.22
C PHE A 44 7.03 -5.07 -4.09
N ALA A 45 7.70 -4.87 -2.96
CA ALA A 45 7.18 -4.07 -1.85
C ALA A 45 6.94 -2.61 -2.26
N LEU A 46 7.84 -2.03 -3.08
CA LEU A 46 7.73 -0.65 -3.56
C LEU A 46 6.50 -0.44 -4.44
N ILE A 47 6.19 -1.37 -5.34
CA ILE A 47 5.00 -1.29 -6.22
C ILE A 47 3.73 -1.15 -5.38
N ALA A 48 3.56 -2.00 -4.38
CA ALA A 48 2.39 -1.96 -3.51
C ALA A 48 2.35 -0.68 -2.65
N THR A 49 3.50 -0.26 -2.15
CA THR A 49 3.65 0.99 -1.37
C THR A 49 3.20 2.20 -2.18
N LEU A 50 3.69 2.33 -3.41
CA LEU A 50 3.30 3.44 -4.29
C LEU A 50 1.80 3.40 -4.61
N ALA A 51 1.25 2.22 -4.91
CA ALA A 51 -0.18 2.08 -5.16
C ALA A 51 -1.03 2.50 -3.95
N GLY A 52 -0.66 2.08 -2.74
CA GLY A 52 -1.33 2.47 -1.49
C GLY A 52 -1.27 3.98 -1.23
N ILE A 53 -0.09 4.58 -1.43
CA ILE A 53 0.10 6.02 -1.27
C ILE A 53 -0.71 6.79 -2.31
N VAL A 54 -0.63 6.42 -3.58
CA VAL A 54 -1.35 7.09 -4.68
C VAL A 54 -2.86 7.01 -4.45
N LEU A 55 -3.40 5.84 -4.14
CA LEU A 55 -4.84 5.68 -3.88
C LEU A 55 -5.29 6.54 -2.69
N THR A 56 -4.50 6.58 -1.62
CA THR A 56 -4.80 7.38 -0.42
C THR A 56 -4.69 8.88 -0.69
N ARG A 57 -3.68 9.31 -1.43
CA ARG A 57 -3.41 10.73 -1.74
C ARG A 57 -4.50 11.32 -2.64
N PHE A 58 -4.90 10.58 -3.67
CA PHE A 58 -5.86 11.02 -4.69
C PHE A 58 -7.29 10.54 -4.42
N THR A 59 -7.57 10.02 -3.23
CA THR A 59 -8.87 9.42 -2.87
C THR A 59 -10.06 10.36 -3.12
N GLU A 60 -9.93 11.66 -2.83
CA GLU A 60 -11.01 12.64 -2.99
C GLU A 60 -11.31 12.94 -4.46
N LEU A 61 -10.26 13.05 -5.29
CA LEU A 61 -10.38 13.27 -6.73
C LEU A 61 -11.03 12.07 -7.41
N ILE A 62 -10.61 10.85 -7.06
CA ILE A 62 -11.25 9.61 -7.53
C ILE A 62 -12.69 9.50 -7.00
N GLY A 63 -12.93 9.96 -5.76
CA GLY A 63 -14.24 9.99 -5.11
C GLY A 63 -15.28 10.84 -5.83
N ARG A 64 -14.86 11.91 -6.52
CA ARG A 64 -15.73 12.77 -7.34
C ARG A 64 -15.90 12.27 -8.77
N SER A 65 -15.11 11.29 -9.18
CA SER A 65 -15.14 10.73 -10.54
C SER A 65 -16.30 9.74 -10.72
N SER A 66 -16.53 9.33 -11.98
CA SER A 66 -17.56 8.35 -12.32
C SER A 66 -17.32 6.99 -11.64
N SER A 67 -18.40 6.20 -11.50
CA SER A 67 -18.34 4.84 -10.93
C SER A 67 -17.31 3.93 -11.63
N ARG A 68 -17.16 4.09 -12.95
CA ARG A 68 -16.18 3.33 -13.74
C ARG A 68 -14.75 3.64 -13.30
N VAL A 69 -14.40 4.92 -13.09
CA VAL A 69 -13.06 5.33 -12.65
C VAL A 69 -12.75 4.81 -11.24
N LYS A 70 -13.71 4.90 -10.31
CA LYS A 70 -13.56 4.33 -8.95
C LYS A 70 -13.26 2.84 -8.99
N LYS A 71 -14.03 2.08 -9.79
CA LYS A 71 -13.84 0.64 -9.95
C LYS A 71 -12.47 0.32 -10.57
N THR A 72 -12.09 1.03 -11.63
CA THR A 72 -10.78 0.85 -12.28
C THR A 72 -9.64 1.13 -11.30
N ALA A 73 -9.71 2.20 -10.50
CA ALA A 73 -8.69 2.50 -9.49
C ALA A 73 -8.55 1.39 -8.44
N LEU A 74 -9.66 0.80 -7.97
CA LEU A 74 -9.64 -0.34 -7.06
C LEU A 74 -9.03 -1.59 -7.71
N VAL A 75 -9.37 -1.88 -8.97
CA VAL A 75 -8.80 -3.02 -9.69
C VAL A 75 -7.28 -2.86 -9.85
N ILE A 76 -6.82 -1.69 -10.27
CA ILE A 76 -5.38 -1.38 -10.37
C ILE A 76 -4.71 -1.56 -9.01
N PHE A 77 -5.31 -1.01 -7.94
CA PHE A 77 -4.78 -1.16 -6.59
C PHE A 77 -4.63 -2.64 -6.20
N VAL A 78 -5.65 -3.47 -6.44
CA VAL A 78 -5.60 -4.92 -6.14
C VAL A 78 -4.51 -5.62 -6.95
N ILE A 79 -4.37 -5.32 -8.24
CA ILE A 79 -3.30 -5.89 -9.08
C ILE A 79 -1.93 -5.50 -8.52
N CYS A 80 -1.75 -4.25 -8.10
CA CYS A 80 -0.52 -3.77 -7.48
C CYS A 80 -0.23 -4.39 -6.10
N MET A 81 -1.20 -5.07 -5.46
CA MET A 81 -0.96 -5.83 -4.22
C MET A 81 -0.48 -7.26 -4.50
N LEU A 82 -0.66 -7.82 -5.69
CA LEU A 82 -0.21 -9.18 -6.02
C LEU A 82 1.30 -9.41 -5.79
N PRO A 83 2.19 -8.43 -6.10
CA PRO A 83 3.61 -8.55 -5.77
C PRO A 83 3.91 -8.71 -4.27
N LEU A 84 2.97 -8.40 -3.36
CA LEU A 84 3.17 -8.63 -1.93
C LEU A 84 3.10 -10.11 -1.54
N ILE A 85 2.54 -10.99 -2.36
CA ILE A 85 2.48 -12.43 -2.07
C ILE A 85 3.89 -12.99 -1.80
N PRO A 86 4.88 -12.85 -2.71
CA PRO A 86 6.24 -13.29 -2.42
C PRO A 86 6.91 -12.50 -1.29
N VAL A 87 6.58 -11.20 -1.12
CA VAL A 87 7.14 -10.37 -0.03
C VAL A 87 6.68 -10.89 1.34
N ALA A 88 5.40 -11.27 1.46
CA ALA A 88 4.80 -11.78 2.68
C ALA A 88 5.33 -13.17 3.06
N LEU A 89 5.66 -14.00 2.06
CA LEU A 89 6.29 -15.30 2.27
C LEU A 89 7.75 -15.16 2.74
N ALA A 90 8.46 -14.13 2.26
CA ALA A 90 9.84 -13.87 2.68
C ALA A 90 9.91 -13.16 4.04
N THR A 91 9.02 -12.21 4.32
CA THR A 91 9.11 -11.32 5.49
C THR A 91 7.94 -11.51 6.46
N PHE A 92 7.09 -10.50 6.65
CA PHE A 92 5.94 -10.52 7.54
C PHE A 92 4.69 -10.11 6.75
N GLY A 93 3.71 -11.00 6.58
CA GLY A 93 2.50 -10.69 5.80
C GLY A 93 1.47 -9.80 6.53
N MET A 94 1.39 -9.90 7.86
CA MET A 94 0.33 -9.24 8.64
C MET A 94 0.31 -7.69 8.53
N PRO A 95 1.46 -6.97 8.60
CA PRO A 95 1.45 -5.50 8.54
C PRO A 95 0.93 -4.96 7.19
N TRP A 96 1.29 -5.64 6.09
CA TRP A 96 0.81 -5.30 4.75
C TRP A 96 -0.70 -5.51 4.62
N GLY A 97 -1.21 -6.65 5.09
CA GLY A 97 -2.65 -6.95 5.08
C GLY A 97 -3.46 -5.91 5.85
N ALA A 98 -2.99 -5.52 7.04
CA ALA A 98 -3.63 -4.49 7.85
C ALA A 98 -3.70 -3.14 7.11
N LEU A 99 -2.60 -2.70 6.48
CA LEU A 99 -2.60 -1.45 5.70
C LEU A 99 -3.54 -1.49 4.50
N ILE A 100 -3.61 -2.62 3.79
CA ILE A 100 -4.54 -2.79 2.67
C ILE A 100 -5.97 -2.57 3.15
N ILE A 101 -6.37 -3.25 4.23
CA ILE A 101 -7.72 -3.16 4.79
C ILE A 101 -8.01 -1.72 5.23
N VAL A 102 -7.12 -1.11 6.02
CA VAL A 102 -7.29 0.27 6.50
C VAL A 102 -7.39 1.26 5.34
N THR A 103 -6.57 1.09 4.30
CA THR A 103 -6.62 1.93 3.09
C THR A 103 -7.96 1.80 2.37
N LEU A 104 -8.46 0.57 2.18
CA LEU A 104 -9.74 0.32 1.53
C LEU A 104 -10.91 0.90 2.33
N VAL A 105 -10.90 0.72 3.66
CA VAL A 105 -11.92 1.29 4.56
C VAL A 105 -11.90 2.82 4.48
N TYR A 106 -10.72 3.43 4.57
CA TYR A 106 -10.57 4.88 4.46
C TYR A 106 -11.07 5.42 3.12
N VAL A 107 -10.65 4.80 2.01
CA VAL A 107 -11.08 5.19 0.65
C VAL A 107 -12.59 5.06 0.50
N ARG A 108 -13.16 3.94 0.95
CA ARG A 108 -14.61 3.68 0.85
C ARG A 108 -15.42 4.67 1.68
N TRP A 109 -14.94 5.01 2.87
CA TRP A 109 -15.54 6.02 3.74
C TRP A 109 -15.51 7.40 3.09
N LYS A 110 -14.35 7.83 2.57
CA LYS A 110 -14.22 9.14 1.91
C LYS A 110 -15.11 9.24 0.67
N TRP A 111 -15.26 8.18 -0.11
CA TRP A 111 -16.16 8.17 -1.26
C TRP A 111 -17.64 8.25 -0.87
N ALA A 112 -18.04 7.64 0.26
CA ALA A 112 -19.40 7.73 0.77
C ALA A 112 -19.74 9.16 1.21
N LEU A 113 -18.79 9.85 1.85
CA LEU A 113 -18.97 11.24 2.26
C LEU A 113 -19.17 12.17 1.05
N VAL A 114 -18.42 11.96 -0.03
CA VAL A 114 -18.55 12.77 -1.26
C VAL A 114 -19.94 12.60 -1.90
N SER A 115 -20.53 11.40 -1.86
CA SER A 115 -21.89 11.18 -2.39
C SER A 115 -23.00 11.76 -1.52
N SER A 116 -22.76 12.02 -0.24
CA SER A 116 -23.76 12.64 0.65
C SER A 116 -23.80 14.17 0.59
N THR A 117 -22.82 14.80 -0.08
CA THR A 117 -22.73 16.27 -0.21
C THR A 117 -23.22 16.80 -1.57
N SER A 118 -23.65 15.91 -2.46
CA SER A 118 -24.28 16.22 -3.75
C SER A 118 -25.79 16.14 -3.65
#